data_AF-A0AB74CAV7-F1
#
_entry.id   AF-A0AB74CAV7-F1
#
_cell.length_a   1.000
_cell.length_b   1.000
_cell.length_c   1.000
_cell.angle_alpha   90.00
_cell.angle_beta   90.00
_cell.angle_gamma   90.00
#
_symmetry.space_group_name_H-M   'P 1'
#
loop_
_entity.id
_entity.type
_entity.pdbx_description
1 polymer ?
#
loop_
_entity_poly.entity_id
_entity_poly.type
_entity_poly.pdbx_seq_one_letter_code
_entity_poly.pdbx_strand_id
1 'polypeptide(L)'
;MPEYQRLLKWALSSQSQGIYYAVAQPKETVPLETEKFGPSEIFTERSSPRSNAAWEALAGPNHENPGFIYVPNWEELKLPPGGVIHGEMMYGISMFHQLHCLGAIRHTFWQLMEGKLDPEALEALDGDTTDPNFIPNGHGLWHIEHCFIYVRHALQCCGDTTIKVRTDFNGQLIFIGWNSTHQCRSFDAIWDYTIKHPTLNSRD
;
A
#
# COMPACT_ATOMS: atom_id res chain seq x y z
N MET A 1 11.02 -24.45 15.67
CA MET A 1 11.39 -23.12 16.21
C MET A 1 12.71 -22.58 15.63
N PRO A 2 13.82 -23.36 15.49
CA PRO A 2 15.10 -22.84 14.95
C PRO A 2 15.07 -22.46 13.47
N GLU A 3 14.28 -23.18 12.67
CA GLU A 3 14.17 -22.99 11.23
C GLU A 3 13.46 -21.67 10.85
N TYR A 4 12.40 -21.31 11.59
CA TYR A 4 11.69 -20.04 11.41
C TYR A 4 12.57 -18.82 11.70
N GLN A 5 13.39 -18.88 12.77
CA GLN A 5 14.35 -17.83 13.06
C GLN A 5 15.45 -17.73 11.99
N ARG A 6 15.82 -18.85 11.35
CA ARG A 6 16.75 -18.85 10.20
C ARG A 6 16.14 -18.17 8.98
N LEU A 7 14.87 -18.45 8.67
CA LEU A 7 14.16 -17.80 7.55
C LEU A 7 13.99 -16.29 7.76
N LEU A 8 13.66 -15.83 8.96
CA LEU A 8 13.58 -14.40 9.28
C LEU A 8 14.95 -13.71 9.21
N LYS A 9 16.01 -14.36 9.69
CA LYS A 9 17.38 -13.84 9.56
C LYS A 9 17.81 -13.76 8.10
N TRP A 10 17.45 -14.75 7.28
CA TRP A 10 17.74 -14.75 5.84
C TRP A 10 17.03 -13.61 5.12
N ALA A 11 15.74 -13.40 5.38
CA ALA A 11 14.95 -12.29 4.81
C ALA A 11 15.44 -10.90 5.23
N LEU A 12 16.05 -10.76 6.41
CA LEU A 12 16.71 -9.53 6.84
C LEU A 12 18.09 -9.35 6.19
N SER A 13 18.81 -10.44 5.93
CA SER A 13 20.14 -10.41 5.30
C SER A 13 20.12 -10.20 3.78
N SER A 14 18.99 -10.48 3.12
CA SER A 14 18.79 -10.25 1.68
C SER A 14 18.36 -8.81 1.35
N GLN A 15 18.05 -7.99 2.35
CA GLN A 15 17.96 -6.54 2.15
C GLN A 15 19.38 -6.02 1.87
N SER A 16 19.68 -5.71 0.61
CA SER A 16 20.92 -5.05 0.24
C SER A 16 21.11 -3.78 1.08
N GLN A 17 22.36 -3.34 1.25
CA GLN A 17 22.72 -2.08 1.92
C GLN A 17 22.13 -0.89 1.15
N GLY A 18 20.83 -0.64 1.35
CA GLY A 18 20.14 0.50 0.82
C GLY A 18 20.62 1.77 1.53
N ILE A 19 20.72 2.85 0.78
CA ILE A 19 20.92 4.18 1.36
C ILE A 19 19.68 4.49 2.20
N TYR A 20 19.83 4.48 3.53
CA TYR A 20 18.77 4.87 4.45
C TYR A 20 18.62 6.39 4.40
N TYR A 21 17.62 6.88 3.68
CA TYR A 21 17.25 8.29 3.72
C TYR A 21 16.48 8.57 5.02
N ALA A 22 16.80 9.68 5.68
CA ALA A 22 16.09 10.11 6.88
C ALA A 22 14.59 10.28 6.55
N VAL A 23 13.73 9.72 7.39
CA VAL A 23 12.29 9.83 7.24
C VAL A 23 11.88 11.27 7.56
N ALA A 24 11.64 12.10 6.55
CA ALA A 24 10.92 13.34 6.76
C ALA A 24 9.46 12.98 7.01
N GLN A 25 9.06 12.89 8.27
CA GLN A 25 7.65 12.93 8.62
C GLN A 25 7.16 14.36 8.32
N PRO A 26 5.92 14.53 7.80
CA PRO A 26 5.29 15.84 7.76
C PRO A 26 5.42 16.50 9.14
N LYS A 27 5.68 17.81 9.19
CA LYS A 27 5.78 18.56 10.47
C LYS A 27 4.52 18.42 11.33
N GLU A 28 3.40 18.08 10.71
CA GLU A 28 2.11 17.83 11.35
C GLU A 28 1.96 16.34 11.70
N THR A 29 1.76 16.05 12.98
CA THR A 29 1.46 14.68 13.41
C THR A 29 0.04 14.31 13.01
N VAL A 30 -0.11 13.27 12.19
CA VAL A 30 -1.42 12.70 11.86
C VAL A 30 -2.10 12.20 13.15
N PRO A 31 -3.34 12.63 13.46
CA PRO A 31 -4.04 12.22 14.67
C PRO A 31 -4.33 10.72 14.67
N LEU A 32 -4.42 10.15 15.88
CA LEU A 32 -4.91 8.80 16.08
C LEU A 32 -6.41 8.78 16.32
N GLU A 33 -7.08 7.80 15.75
CA GLU A 33 -8.51 7.56 15.85
C GLU A 33 -8.77 6.14 16.33
N THR A 34 -9.92 6.00 16.99
CA THR A 34 -10.36 4.73 17.56
C THR A 34 -11.29 4.05 16.57
N GLU A 35 -10.81 3.00 15.93
CA GLU A 35 -11.54 2.31 14.87
C GLU A 35 -11.97 0.92 15.29
N LYS A 36 -13.20 0.54 14.93
CA LYS A 36 -13.71 -0.81 15.16
C LYS A 36 -13.76 -1.56 13.84
N PHE A 37 -12.93 -2.59 13.72
CA PHE A 37 -12.88 -3.37 12.49
C PHE A 37 -14.12 -4.25 12.33
N GLY A 38 -14.57 -4.37 11.09
CA GLY A 38 -15.76 -5.12 10.70
C GLY A 38 -15.83 -5.34 9.18
N PRO A 39 -16.89 -6.00 8.71
CA PRO A 39 -17.09 -6.21 7.29
C PRO A 39 -17.37 -4.89 6.56
N SER A 40 -16.91 -4.80 5.31
CA SER A 40 -17.34 -3.78 4.37
C SER A 40 -17.69 -4.47 3.05
N GLU A 41 -18.98 -4.47 2.72
CA GLU A 41 -19.52 -5.21 1.56
C GLU A 41 -18.78 -4.83 0.27
N ILE A 42 -18.62 -3.52 0.02
CA ILE A 42 -17.98 -3.00 -1.20
C ILE A 42 -16.51 -3.45 -1.36
N PHE A 43 -15.81 -3.70 -0.24
CA PHE A 43 -14.42 -4.17 -0.25
C PHE A 43 -14.27 -5.69 -0.16
N THR A 44 -15.36 -6.42 0.10
CA THR A 44 -15.37 -7.89 0.25
C THR A 44 -16.13 -8.62 -0.86
N GLU A 45 -16.89 -7.91 -1.69
CA GLU A 45 -17.61 -8.47 -2.83
C GLU A 45 -16.66 -8.94 -3.97
N ARG A 46 -17.22 -9.73 -4.90
CA ARG A 46 -16.52 -10.14 -6.13
C ARG A 46 -16.12 -8.91 -6.97
N SER A 47 -15.18 -9.12 -7.90
CA SER A 47 -14.83 -8.11 -8.89
C SER A 47 -16.08 -7.61 -9.62
N SER A 48 -16.29 -6.30 -9.57
CA SER A 48 -17.39 -5.58 -10.19
C SER A 48 -16.89 -4.16 -10.50
N PRO A 49 -17.47 -3.44 -11.47
CA PRO A 49 -17.10 -2.03 -11.69
C PRO A 49 -17.20 -1.18 -10.43
N ARG A 50 -18.22 -1.44 -9.59
CA ARG A 50 -18.42 -0.74 -8.30
C ARG A 50 -17.29 -1.03 -7.31
N SER A 51 -16.98 -2.31 -7.07
CA SER A 51 -15.94 -2.69 -6.13
C SER A 51 -14.56 -2.25 -6.62
N ASN A 52 -14.29 -2.37 -7.92
CA ASN A 52 -13.00 -1.96 -8.50
C ASN A 52 -12.80 -0.45 -8.35
N ALA A 53 -13.81 0.37 -8.64
CA ALA A 53 -13.73 1.81 -8.41
C ALA A 53 -13.50 2.17 -6.93
N ALA A 54 -14.11 1.44 -6.00
CA ALA A 54 -13.88 1.66 -4.57
C ALA A 54 -12.44 1.35 -4.16
N TRP A 55 -11.86 0.26 -4.68
CA TRP A 55 -10.46 -0.09 -4.42
C TRP A 55 -9.48 0.88 -5.09
N GLU A 56 -9.79 1.36 -6.30
CA GLU A 56 -8.99 2.37 -7.01
C GLU A 56 -8.99 3.71 -6.25
N ALA A 57 -10.13 4.13 -5.70
CA ALA A 57 -10.26 5.37 -4.93
C ALA A 57 -9.38 5.38 -3.66
N LEU A 58 -9.05 4.22 -3.09
CA LEU A 58 -8.16 4.11 -1.94
C LEU A 58 -6.70 4.49 -2.27
N ALA A 59 -6.34 4.61 -3.55
CA ALA A 59 -5.01 5.10 -3.95
C ALA A 59 -4.85 6.62 -3.74
N GLY A 60 -5.88 7.33 -3.32
CA GLY A 60 -5.82 8.74 -2.91
C GLY A 60 -6.71 9.68 -3.73
N PRO A 61 -6.81 10.96 -3.33
CA PRO A 61 -7.78 11.92 -3.85
C PRO A 61 -7.56 12.39 -5.29
N ASN A 62 -6.34 12.28 -5.83
CA ASN A 62 -5.98 12.84 -7.15
C ASN A 62 -6.14 11.77 -8.24
N HIS A 63 -7.00 11.97 -9.24
CA HIS A 63 -7.22 10.96 -10.29
C HIS A 63 -6.01 10.76 -11.23
N GLU A 64 -5.25 11.80 -11.51
CA GLU A 64 -4.09 11.69 -12.42
C GLU A 64 -2.85 11.10 -11.75
N ASN A 65 -2.62 11.45 -10.49
CA ASN A 65 -1.48 10.98 -9.70
C ASN A 65 -1.94 10.61 -8.29
N PRO A 66 -2.67 9.49 -8.11
CA PRO A 66 -3.25 9.11 -6.82
C PRO A 66 -2.20 9.03 -5.71
N GLY A 67 -2.45 9.75 -4.61
CA GLY A 67 -1.61 9.71 -3.41
C GLY A 67 -0.27 10.44 -3.54
N PHE A 68 0.01 11.10 -4.67
CA PHE A 68 1.16 11.98 -4.81
C PHE A 68 0.86 13.39 -4.29
N ILE A 69 1.87 14.01 -3.70
CA ILE A 69 1.86 15.37 -3.19
C ILE A 69 3.03 16.18 -3.74
N TYR A 70 2.80 17.47 -3.84
CA TYR A 70 3.85 18.45 -4.09
C TYR A 70 4.53 18.87 -2.78
N VAL A 71 5.86 18.86 -2.74
CA VAL A 71 6.64 19.25 -1.56
C VAL A 71 7.66 20.33 -1.96
N PRO A 72 7.31 21.63 -1.93
CA PRO A 72 8.18 22.70 -2.42
C PRO A 72 9.46 22.86 -1.61
N ASN A 73 9.45 22.52 -0.33
CA ASN A 73 10.59 22.67 0.59
C ASN A 73 11.30 21.33 0.87
N TRP A 74 11.33 20.42 -0.11
CA TRP A 74 11.90 19.09 0.03
C TRP A 74 13.39 19.10 0.42
N GLU A 75 14.16 20.09 -0.04
CA GLU A 75 15.57 20.28 0.33
C GLU A 75 15.73 20.59 1.83
N GLU A 76 14.86 21.43 2.39
CA GLU A 76 14.86 21.75 3.82
C GLU A 76 14.49 20.54 4.67
N LEU A 77 13.61 19.68 4.14
CA LEU A 77 13.23 18.41 4.74
C LEU A 77 14.30 17.32 4.56
N LYS A 78 15.41 17.63 3.87
CA LYS A 78 16.50 16.70 3.53
C LYS A 78 16.00 15.44 2.82
N LEU A 79 14.93 15.60 2.04
CA LEU A 79 14.44 14.54 1.17
C LEU A 79 15.38 14.42 -0.03
N PRO A 80 15.62 13.20 -0.56
CA PRO A 80 16.21 13.08 -1.89
C PRO A 80 15.25 13.68 -2.94
N PRO A 81 15.74 14.01 -4.14
CA PRO A 81 14.86 14.41 -5.23
C PRO A 81 13.76 13.36 -5.45
N GLY A 82 12.50 13.80 -5.38
CA GLY A 82 11.33 13.00 -5.75
C GLY A 82 11.21 12.74 -7.26
N GLY A 83 10.07 12.21 -7.68
CA GLY A 83 9.76 12.02 -9.10
C GLY A 83 9.40 13.35 -9.75
N VAL A 84 10.00 13.65 -10.92
CA VAL A 84 9.64 14.85 -11.68
C VAL A 84 8.37 14.58 -12.49
N ILE A 85 7.27 15.21 -12.13
CA ILE A 85 6.00 15.15 -12.87
C ILE A 85 5.65 16.58 -13.27
N HIS A 86 5.59 16.83 -14.58
CA HIS A 86 5.34 18.16 -15.15
C HIS A 86 6.27 19.27 -14.62
N GLY A 87 7.54 18.93 -14.36
CA GLY A 87 8.55 19.90 -13.92
C GLY A 87 8.62 20.13 -12.41
N GLU A 88 7.75 19.49 -11.62
CA GLU A 88 7.73 19.61 -10.16
C GLU A 88 8.18 18.31 -9.47
N MET A 89 8.81 18.48 -8.30
CA MET A 89 9.23 17.38 -7.44
C MET A 89 8.04 16.82 -6.66
N MET A 90 7.61 15.62 -7.04
CA MET A 90 6.49 14.91 -6.43
C MET A 90 6.94 13.78 -5.52
N TYR A 91 6.19 13.56 -4.45
CA TYR A 91 6.41 12.50 -3.48
C TYR A 91 5.13 11.71 -3.24
N GLY A 92 5.24 10.39 -3.15
CA GLY A 92 4.10 9.52 -2.84
C GLY A 92 3.89 9.37 -1.33
N ILE A 93 2.65 9.48 -0.86
CA ILE A 93 2.31 9.12 0.52
C ILE A 93 2.23 7.60 0.64
N SER A 94 3.02 7.05 1.57
CA SER A 94 3.20 5.61 1.72
C SER A 94 1.88 4.85 1.93
N MET A 95 0.96 5.36 2.75
CA MET A 95 -0.34 4.73 3.01
C MET A 95 -1.15 4.47 1.72
N PHE A 96 -1.22 5.46 0.83
CA PHE A 96 -1.98 5.31 -0.41
C PHE A 96 -1.35 4.30 -1.37
N HIS A 97 -0.03 4.28 -1.46
CA HIS A 97 0.67 3.29 -2.27
C HIS A 97 0.47 1.87 -1.70
N GLN A 98 0.46 1.71 -0.37
CA GLN A 98 0.14 0.42 0.26
C GLN A 98 -1.28 -0.06 -0.09
N LEU A 99 -2.26 0.85 -0.09
CA LEU A 99 -3.64 0.55 -0.47
C LEU A 99 -3.78 0.22 -1.97
N HIS A 100 -3.07 0.96 -2.83
CA HIS A 100 -2.94 0.65 -4.26
C HIS A 100 -2.39 -0.76 -4.48
N CYS A 101 -1.30 -1.13 -3.80
CA CYS A 101 -0.73 -2.48 -3.86
C CYS A 101 -1.73 -3.56 -3.44
N LEU A 102 -2.48 -3.33 -2.36
CA LEU A 102 -3.52 -4.26 -1.92
C LEU A 102 -4.64 -4.39 -2.98
N GLY A 103 -5.01 -3.29 -3.62
CA GLY A 103 -5.94 -3.28 -4.76
C GLY A 103 -5.42 -4.07 -5.96
N ALA A 104 -4.14 -3.95 -6.31
CA ALA A 104 -3.51 -4.71 -7.40
C ALA A 104 -3.46 -6.22 -7.11
N ILE A 105 -3.13 -6.61 -5.88
CA ILE A 105 -3.18 -8.01 -5.42
C ILE A 105 -4.62 -8.54 -5.54
N ARG A 106 -5.60 -7.78 -5.05
CA ARG A 106 -7.02 -8.16 -5.16
C ARG A 106 -7.45 -8.32 -6.62
N HIS A 107 -7.05 -7.39 -7.50
CA HIS A 107 -7.39 -7.44 -8.92
C HIS A 107 -6.86 -8.73 -9.56
N THR A 108 -5.59 -9.04 -9.33
CA THR A 108 -4.93 -10.28 -9.81
C THR A 108 -5.61 -11.53 -9.26
N PHE A 109 -5.95 -11.55 -7.96
CA PHE A 109 -6.69 -12.64 -7.34
C PHE A 109 -8.02 -12.91 -8.05
N TRP A 110 -8.81 -11.87 -8.34
CA TRP A 110 -10.08 -12.06 -9.04
C TRP A 110 -9.92 -12.47 -10.49
N GLN A 111 -8.93 -11.95 -11.22
CA GLN A 111 -8.64 -12.42 -12.57
C GLN A 111 -8.31 -13.92 -12.59
N LEU A 112 -7.50 -14.38 -11.63
CA LEU A 112 -7.18 -15.80 -11.47
C LEU A 112 -8.42 -16.63 -11.15
N MET A 113 -9.22 -16.21 -10.16
CA MET A 113 -10.44 -16.92 -9.76
C MET A 113 -11.51 -16.99 -10.86
N GLU A 114 -11.47 -16.06 -11.82
CA GLU A 114 -12.37 -16.01 -12.97
C GLU A 114 -11.81 -16.71 -14.22
N GLY A 115 -10.60 -17.28 -14.15
CA GLY A 115 -9.94 -17.91 -15.29
C GLY A 115 -9.58 -16.94 -16.42
N LYS A 116 -9.40 -15.65 -16.09
CA LYS A 116 -9.06 -14.58 -17.03
C LYS A 116 -7.56 -14.26 -17.06
N LEU A 117 -6.82 -14.76 -16.08
CA LEU A 117 -5.39 -14.56 -15.97
C LEU A 117 -4.64 -15.71 -16.65
N ASP A 118 -3.76 -15.36 -17.58
CA ASP A 118 -2.74 -16.24 -18.13
C ASP A 118 -1.43 -15.98 -17.35
N PRO A 119 -0.96 -16.93 -16.51
CA PRO A 119 0.24 -16.75 -15.69
C PRO A 119 1.50 -16.50 -16.53
N GLU A 120 1.68 -17.24 -17.61
CA GLU A 120 2.84 -17.09 -18.50
C GLU A 120 2.84 -15.72 -19.18
N ALA A 121 1.66 -15.23 -19.58
CA ALA A 121 1.53 -13.88 -20.13
C ALA A 121 1.81 -12.80 -19.07
N LEU A 122 1.39 -13.01 -17.82
CA LEU A 122 1.65 -12.08 -16.72
C LEU A 122 3.15 -11.98 -16.42
N GLU A 123 3.86 -13.10 -16.36
CA GLU A 123 5.32 -13.15 -16.17
C GLU A 123 6.05 -12.48 -17.34
N ALA A 124 5.59 -12.70 -18.57
CA ALA A 124 6.20 -12.10 -19.75
C ALA A 124 6.13 -10.57 -19.77
N LEU A 125 5.17 -9.95 -19.05
CA LEU A 125 5.08 -8.49 -18.93
C LEU A 125 6.26 -7.89 -18.14
N ASP A 126 6.95 -8.67 -17.33
CA ASP A 126 8.10 -8.18 -16.54
C ASP A 126 9.36 -8.01 -17.40
N GLY A 127 9.49 -8.72 -18.51
CA GLY A 127 10.75 -8.77 -19.25
C GLY A 127 11.87 -9.48 -18.48
N ASP A 128 13.12 -9.04 -18.66
CA ASP A 128 14.27 -9.63 -17.95
C ASP A 128 14.50 -8.96 -16.59
N THR A 129 13.93 -9.55 -15.54
CA THR A 129 14.09 -9.08 -14.15
C THR A 129 15.49 -9.34 -13.58
N THR A 130 16.37 -10.04 -14.32
CA THR A 130 17.77 -10.28 -13.93
C THR A 130 18.74 -9.25 -14.49
N ASP A 131 18.29 -8.39 -15.43
CA ASP A 131 19.10 -7.31 -15.97
C ASP A 131 19.44 -6.29 -14.86
N PRO A 132 20.71 -5.92 -14.64
CA PRO A 132 21.07 -4.86 -13.70
C PRO A 132 20.48 -3.48 -14.05
N ASN A 133 20.01 -3.29 -15.28
CA ASN A 133 19.32 -2.09 -15.75
C ASN A 133 17.79 -2.28 -15.82
N PHE A 134 17.25 -3.34 -15.21
CA PHE A 134 15.82 -3.59 -15.17
C PHE A 134 15.07 -2.37 -14.61
N ILE A 135 14.10 -1.88 -15.39
CA ILE A 135 13.18 -0.82 -14.98
C ILE A 135 11.81 -1.48 -14.81
N PRO A 136 11.31 -1.60 -13.57
CA PRO A 136 9.98 -2.10 -13.33
C PRO A 136 8.93 -1.28 -14.08
N ASN A 137 8.01 -1.96 -14.74
CA ASN A 137 6.78 -1.34 -15.20
C ASN A 137 5.67 -1.54 -14.15
N GLY A 138 4.57 -0.81 -14.29
CA GLY A 138 3.44 -0.87 -13.34
C GLY A 138 2.58 -2.14 -13.45
N HIS A 139 3.03 -3.17 -14.15
CA HIS A 139 2.31 -4.41 -14.44
C HIS A 139 3.24 -5.63 -14.30
N GLY A 140 2.70 -6.83 -14.56
CA GLY A 140 3.47 -8.08 -14.51
C GLY A 140 3.56 -8.72 -13.12
N LEU A 141 4.18 -9.90 -13.06
CA LEU A 141 4.28 -10.69 -11.83
C LEU A 141 5.21 -10.00 -10.82
N TRP A 142 6.33 -9.44 -11.26
CA TRP A 142 7.27 -8.70 -10.42
C TRP A 142 6.57 -7.57 -9.67
N HIS A 143 5.67 -6.82 -10.33
CA HIS A 143 4.92 -5.75 -9.67
C HIS A 143 4.02 -6.30 -8.55
N ILE A 144 3.39 -7.45 -8.76
CA ILE A 144 2.59 -8.12 -7.72
C ILE A 144 3.47 -8.64 -6.57
N GLU A 145 4.64 -9.19 -6.86
CA GLU A 145 5.61 -9.62 -5.84
C GLU A 145 6.10 -8.44 -4.98
N HIS A 146 6.42 -7.31 -5.61
CA HIS A 146 6.73 -6.06 -4.92
C HIS A 146 5.58 -5.61 -4.02
N CYS A 147 4.34 -5.63 -4.54
CA CYS A 147 3.14 -5.29 -3.77
C CYS A 147 3.00 -6.15 -2.51
N PHE A 148 3.22 -7.46 -2.60
CA PHE A 148 3.18 -8.36 -1.44
C PHE A 148 4.21 -7.97 -0.37
N ILE A 149 5.45 -7.72 -0.78
CA ILE A 149 6.52 -7.35 0.15
C ILE A 149 6.25 -5.98 0.78
N TYR A 150 5.76 -5.02 0.01
CA TYR A 150 5.52 -3.67 0.50
C TYR A 150 4.36 -3.62 1.51
N VAL A 151 3.23 -4.28 1.21
CA VAL A 151 2.10 -4.40 2.15
C VAL A 151 2.53 -5.14 3.43
N ARG A 152 3.33 -6.21 3.30
CA ARG A 152 3.89 -6.92 4.46
C ARG A 152 4.74 -6.00 5.34
N HIS A 153 5.68 -5.27 4.75
CA HIS A 153 6.52 -4.32 5.48
C HIS A 153 5.70 -3.22 6.14
N ALA A 154 4.65 -2.71 5.48
CA ALA A 154 3.74 -1.72 6.05
C ALA A 154 3.03 -2.26 7.30
N LEU A 155 2.46 -3.45 7.22
CA LEU A 155 1.80 -4.11 8.36
C LEU A 155 2.77 -4.33 9.53
N GLN A 156 4.02 -4.76 9.24
CA GLN A 156 5.06 -4.95 10.25
C GLN A 156 5.56 -3.63 10.84
N CYS A 157 5.63 -2.56 10.04
CA CYS A 157 6.03 -1.22 10.46
C CYS A 157 4.98 -0.59 11.38
N CYS A 158 3.69 -0.77 11.07
CA CYS A 158 2.60 -0.26 11.90
C CYS A 158 2.36 -1.11 13.15
N GLY A 159 2.59 -2.43 13.06
CA GLY A 159 2.68 -3.32 14.23
C GLY A 159 1.47 -3.28 15.16
N ASP A 160 0.25 -3.47 14.63
CA ASP A 160 -0.97 -3.44 15.42
C ASP A 160 -0.96 -4.48 16.56
N THR A 161 -0.86 -3.99 17.79
CA THR A 161 -0.81 -4.82 19.02
C THR A 161 -2.18 -5.06 19.64
N THR A 162 -3.27 -4.71 18.96
CA THR A 162 -4.63 -4.92 19.45
C THR A 162 -4.90 -6.39 19.70
N ILE A 163 -5.32 -6.73 20.92
CA ILE A 163 -5.66 -8.10 21.28
C ILE A 163 -6.98 -8.48 20.58
N LYS A 164 -6.92 -9.54 19.77
CA LYS A 164 -8.10 -10.08 19.09
C LYS A 164 -9.05 -10.71 20.09
N VAL A 165 -10.31 -10.29 20.06
CA VAL A 165 -11.39 -10.95 20.80
C VAL A 165 -12.09 -11.98 19.92
N ARG A 166 -12.71 -12.98 20.54
CA ARG A 166 -13.51 -13.98 19.82
C ARG A 166 -14.81 -13.36 19.29
N THR A 167 -15.19 -13.73 18.08
CA THR A 167 -16.49 -13.40 17.48
C THR A 167 -17.33 -14.67 17.39
N ASP A 168 -18.61 -14.59 17.76
CA ASP A 168 -19.56 -15.70 17.62
C ASP A 168 -20.21 -15.67 16.24
N PHE A 169 -20.10 -16.79 15.51
CA PHE A 169 -20.78 -17.05 14.26
C PHE A 169 -21.65 -18.30 14.42
N ASN A 170 -22.95 -18.11 14.64
CA ASN A 170 -23.94 -19.18 14.77
C ASN A 170 -23.55 -20.25 15.81
N GLY A 171 -23.03 -19.84 16.97
CA GLY A 171 -22.58 -20.73 18.04
C GLY A 171 -21.14 -21.20 17.90
N GLN A 172 -20.43 -20.84 16.81
CA GLN A 172 -19.01 -21.11 16.64
C GLN A 172 -18.17 -19.87 16.94
N LEU A 173 -17.23 -20.01 17.87
CA LEU A 173 -16.32 -18.94 18.27
C LEU A 173 -15.08 -18.93 17.36
N ILE A 174 -14.81 -17.79 16.71
CA ILE A 174 -13.69 -17.62 15.76
C ILE A 174 -12.94 -16.31 16.05
N PHE A 175 -11.62 -16.31 15.87
CA PHE A 175 -10.76 -15.13 16.04
C PHE A 175 -10.44 -14.46 14.70
N ILE A 176 -11.43 -13.80 14.10
CA ILE A 176 -11.26 -13.11 12.81
C ILE A 176 -10.72 -11.68 12.94
N GLY A 177 -10.65 -11.14 14.17
CA GLY A 177 -10.14 -9.79 14.44
C GLY A 177 -11.17 -8.67 14.30
N TRP A 178 -12.44 -8.99 14.02
CA TRP A 178 -13.53 -8.02 14.10
C TRP A 178 -13.95 -7.77 15.54
N ASN A 179 -14.68 -6.67 15.74
CA ASN A 179 -15.27 -6.31 17.03
C ASN A 179 -14.23 -6.00 18.13
N SER A 180 -12.94 -5.95 17.78
CA SER A 180 -11.87 -5.31 18.57
C SER A 180 -11.75 -3.85 18.15
N THR A 181 -11.31 -3.02 19.09
CA THR A 181 -11.06 -1.60 18.90
C THR A 181 -9.57 -1.36 18.71
N HIS A 182 -9.21 -0.67 17.64
CA HIS A 182 -7.84 -0.41 17.18
C HIS A 182 -7.51 1.08 17.35
N GLN A 183 -6.22 1.40 17.39
CA GLN A 183 -5.72 2.78 17.30
C GLN A 183 -5.11 2.97 15.92
N CYS A 184 -5.79 3.70 15.06
CA CYS A 184 -5.42 3.91 13.67
C CYS A 184 -4.97 5.35 13.45
N ARG A 185 -4.08 5.60 12.50
CA ARG A 185 -3.89 6.97 12.00
C ARG A 185 -5.13 7.37 11.21
N SER A 186 -5.62 8.58 11.43
CA SER A 186 -6.81 9.10 10.75
C SER A 186 -6.62 9.06 9.23
N PHE A 187 -7.47 8.28 8.55
CA PHE A 187 -7.46 8.21 7.09
C PHE A 187 -7.84 9.57 6.49
N ASP A 188 -8.88 10.20 7.06
CA ASP A 188 -9.39 11.50 6.60
C ASP A 188 -8.35 12.61 6.77
N ALA A 189 -7.59 12.62 7.87
CA ALA A 189 -6.52 13.60 8.04
C ALA A 189 -5.40 13.44 7.00
N ILE A 190 -5.05 12.20 6.62
CA ILE A 190 -4.05 11.93 5.57
C ILE A 190 -4.62 12.32 4.18
N TRP A 191 -5.90 12.03 3.95
CA TRP A 191 -6.61 12.41 2.74
C TRP A 191 -6.66 13.94 2.56
N ASP A 192 -7.10 14.67 3.59
CA ASP A 192 -7.16 16.13 3.60
C ASP A 192 -5.78 16.77 3.44
N TYR A 193 -4.76 16.20 4.07
CA TYR A 193 -3.38 16.63 3.89
C TYR A 193 -2.97 16.54 2.41
N THR A 194 -3.36 15.47 1.73
CA THR A 194 -3.05 15.24 0.31
C THR A 194 -3.76 16.23 -0.60
N ILE A 195 -5.03 16.52 -0.32
CA ILE A 195 -5.81 17.55 -1.04
C ILE A 195 -5.15 18.92 -0.90
N LYS A 196 -4.63 19.26 0.29
CA LYS A 196 -3.96 20.55 0.55
C LYS A 196 -2.59 20.67 -0.11
N HIS A 197 -2.01 19.57 -0.58
CA HIS A 197 -0.72 19.53 -1.27
C HIS A 197 -0.87 18.97 -2.69
N PRO A 198 -1.76 19.55 -3.53
CA PRO A 198 -2.12 18.98 -4.82
C PRO A 198 -0.97 19.08 -5.82
N THR A 199 -0.92 18.09 -6.70
CA THR A 199 -0.13 18.14 -7.94
C THR A 199 -0.66 19.25 -8.85
N LEU A 200 0.17 19.82 -9.74
CA LEU A 200 -0.22 20.98 -10.57
C LEU A 200 -1.53 20.77 -11.35
N ASN A 201 -1.78 19.56 -11.87
CA ASN A 201 -3.00 19.27 -12.64
C ASN A 201 -4.26 19.04 -11.78
N SER A 202 -4.13 18.92 -10.45
CA SER A 202 -5.29 18.85 -9.54
C SER A 202 -5.66 20.21 -8.92
N ARG A 203 -5.11 21.31 -9.45
CA ARG A 203 -5.39 22.69 -9.01
C ARG A 203 -6.50 23.39 -9.82
N ASP A 204 -7.04 22.72 -10.84
CA ASP A 204 -8.12 23.22 -11.71
C ASP A 204 -9.48 22.63 -11.32
#